data_AF-A7MLZ6-F1
#
_entry.id   AF-A7MLZ6-F1
#
_cell.length_a   1.000
_cell.length_b   1.000
_cell.length_c   1.000
_cell.angle_alpha   90.00
_cell.angle_beta   90.00
_cell.angle_gamma   90.00
#
_symmetry.space_group_name_H-M   'P 1'
#
loop_
_entity.id
_entity.type
_entity.pdbx_description
1 polymer ?
#
loop_
_entity_poly.entity_id
_entity_poly.type
_entity_poly.pdbx_seq_one_letter_code
_entity_poly.pdbx_strand_id
1 'polypeptide(L)'
;MAQEMLVMPIADGYSEFFIVRGQATNEPLAGFPYTLTFSGGTLRGETDANGETQRAWSKQSEEIALTPHPEHFRREYFSASYWDSRTSLSLDFSDYDNEEN
;
A
#
# COMPACT_ATOMS: atom_id res chain seq x y z
N MET A 1 -50.73 5.46 10.37
CA MET A 1 -49.40 4.86 10.59
C MET A 1 -48.47 5.45 9.55
N ALA A 2 -47.67 6.46 9.90
CA ALA A 2 -46.73 7.08 8.96
C ALA A 2 -45.50 6.17 8.84
N GLN A 3 -45.13 5.84 7.61
CA GLN A 3 -43.95 5.03 7.33
C GLN A 3 -42.71 5.87 7.65
N GLU A 4 -41.93 5.45 8.66
CA GLU A 4 -40.61 6.03 8.91
C GLU A 4 -39.75 5.82 7.66
N MET A 5 -39.58 6.89 6.89
CA MET A 5 -38.71 6.90 5.74
C MET A 5 -37.28 6.80 6.29
N LEU A 6 -36.62 5.68 6.05
CA LEU A 6 -35.23 5.47 6.44
C LEU A 6 -34.39 6.48 5.65
N VAL A 7 -34.03 7.60 6.30
CA VAL A 7 -33.17 8.62 5.72
C VAL A 7 -31.79 7.97 5.59
N MET A 8 -31.44 7.53 4.38
CA MET A 8 -30.05 7.25 4.07
C MET A 8 -29.29 8.55 4.32
N PRO A 9 -28.26 8.58 5.21
CA PRO A 9 -27.44 9.77 5.33
C PRO A 9 -26.89 10.04 3.94
N ILE A 10 -27.23 11.20 3.38
CA ILE A 10 -26.56 11.67 2.18
C ILE A 10 -25.10 11.76 2.59
N ALA A 11 -24.26 10.90 2.02
CA ALA A 11 -22.82 11.02 2.18
C ALA A 11 -22.39 12.24 1.37
N ASP A 12 -22.69 13.44 1.89
CA ASP A 12 -22.27 14.71 1.32
C ASP A 12 -20.73 14.74 1.37
N GLY A 13 -20.12 14.33 0.27
CA GLY A 13 -18.67 14.27 0.14
C GLY A 13 -18.22 13.57 -1.13
N TYR A 14 -16.96 13.80 -1.46
CA TYR A 14 -16.26 13.22 -2.60
C TYR A 14 -15.43 12.04 -2.11
N SER A 15 -15.47 10.93 -2.84
CA SER A 15 -14.63 9.77 -2.55
C SER A 15 -13.87 9.33 -3.80
N GLU A 16 -12.56 9.16 -3.67
CA GLU A 16 -11.70 8.72 -4.78
C GLU A 16 -10.72 7.65 -4.32
N PHE A 17 -10.25 6.86 -5.27
CA PHE A 17 -9.23 5.84 -5.10
C PHE A 17 -8.41 5.75 -6.40
N PHE A 18 -7.22 5.18 -6.31
CA PHE A 18 -6.31 5.00 -7.44
C PHE A 18 -6.11 3.51 -7.72
N ILE A 19 -5.80 3.18 -8.98
CA ILE A 19 -5.37 1.83 -9.36
C ILE A 19 -3.89 1.91 -9.72
N VAL A 20 -3.04 1.22 -8.98
CA VAL A 20 -1.60 1.16 -9.20
C VAL A 20 -1.28 0.01 -10.15
N ARG A 21 -0.59 0.30 -11.25
CA ARG A 21 -0.20 -0.67 -12.29
C ARG A 21 1.30 -0.64 -12.54
N GLY A 22 1.85 -1.80 -12.88
CA GLY A 22 3.25 -1.91 -13.29
C GLY A 22 3.48 -1.21 -14.62
N GLN A 23 4.48 -0.34 -14.71
CA GLN A 23 4.74 0.43 -15.94
C GLN A 23 5.02 -0.45 -17.15
N ALA A 24 5.76 -1.56 -16.96
CA ALA A 24 6.16 -2.46 -18.04
C ALA A 24 5.06 -3.46 -18.43
N THR A 25 4.31 -3.95 -17.45
CA THR A 25 3.33 -5.03 -17.64
C THR A 25 1.90 -4.50 -17.81
N ASN A 26 1.63 -3.27 -17.38
CA ASN A 26 0.30 -2.68 -17.22
C ASN A 26 -0.63 -3.49 -16.29
N GLU A 27 -0.08 -4.49 -15.60
CA GLU A 27 -0.82 -5.34 -14.66
C GLU A 27 -1.01 -4.62 -13.33
N PRO A 28 -2.14 -4.81 -12.64
CA PRO A 28 -2.35 -4.27 -11.30
C PRO A 28 -1.32 -4.80 -10.32
N LEU A 29 -0.78 -3.92 -9.48
CA LEU A 29 0.18 -4.29 -8.45
C LEU A 29 -0.57 -4.48 -7.13
N ALA A 30 -0.80 -5.73 -6.74
CA ALA A 30 -1.35 -6.07 -5.43
C ALA A 30 -0.30 -6.00 -4.31
N GLY A 31 -0.70 -5.56 -3.12
CA GLY A 31 0.20 -5.40 -1.97
C GLY A 31 1.21 -4.27 -2.14
N PHE A 32 0.93 -3.31 -3.02
CA PHE A 32 1.83 -2.19 -3.31
C PHE A 32 1.67 -1.09 -2.27
N PRO A 33 2.72 -0.75 -1.49
CA PRO A 33 2.62 0.23 -0.43
C PRO A 33 2.55 1.66 -0.97
N TYR A 34 1.70 2.48 -0.35
CA TYR A 34 1.49 3.87 -0.72
C TYR A 34 1.09 4.76 0.47
N THR A 35 1.19 6.07 0.26
CA THR A 35 0.59 7.11 1.09
C THR A 35 -0.35 7.98 0.25
N LEU A 36 -1.60 8.12 0.67
CA LEU A 36 -2.54 9.13 0.17
C LEU A 36 -2.47 10.38 1.05
N THR A 37 -2.47 11.56 0.44
CA THR A 37 -2.50 12.86 1.12
C THR A 37 -3.67 13.68 0.59
N PHE A 38 -4.47 14.23 1.51
CA PHE A 38 -5.65 15.05 1.24
C PHE A 38 -5.90 15.99 2.44
N SER A 39 -6.82 16.96 2.36
CA SER A 39 -7.06 17.93 3.44
C SER A 39 -7.46 17.30 4.76
N GLY A 40 -8.09 16.12 4.70
CA GLY A 40 -8.47 15.31 5.86
C GLY A 40 -7.31 14.56 6.53
N GLY A 41 -6.10 14.58 5.95
CA GLY A 41 -4.89 14.01 6.53
C GLY A 41 -4.11 13.12 5.57
N THR A 42 -3.40 12.15 6.15
CA THR A 42 -2.64 11.15 5.39
C THR A 42 -3.13 9.75 5.72
N LEU A 43 -3.22 8.90 4.70
CA LEU A 43 -3.61 7.51 4.82
C LEU A 43 -2.50 6.65 4.22
N ARG A 44 -1.99 5.70 4.99
CA ARG A 44 -0.99 4.73 4.54
C ARG A 44 -1.64 3.37 4.39
N GLY A 45 -1.25 2.64 3.35
CA GLY A 45 -1.78 1.31 3.11
C GLY A 45 -1.03 0.59 2.02
N GLU A 46 -1.54 -0.60 1.71
CA GLU A 46 -1.15 -1.40 0.57
C GLU A 46 -2.35 -1.56 -0.36
N THR A 47 -2.10 -1.71 -1.66
CA THR A 47 -3.15 -1.95 -2.64
C THR A 47 -3.75 -3.34 -2.51
N ASP A 48 -5.01 -3.48 -2.89
CA ASP A 48 -5.72 -4.75 -2.87
C ASP A 48 -5.32 -5.67 -4.05
N ALA A 49 -6.02 -6.82 -4.19
CA ALA A 49 -5.79 -7.77 -5.27
C ALA A 49 -5.96 -7.18 -6.69
N ASN A 50 -6.71 -6.09 -6.83
CA ASN A 50 -6.94 -5.38 -8.09
C ASN A 50 -6.02 -4.17 -8.26
N GLY A 51 -5.04 -3.99 -7.36
CA GLY A 51 -4.17 -2.82 -7.36
C GLY A 51 -4.84 -1.54 -6.87
N GLU A 52 -6.02 -1.62 -6.25
CA GLU A 52 -6.77 -0.45 -5.77
C GLU A 52 -6.24 0.04 -4.43
N THR A 53 -6.12 1.37 -4.28
CA THR A 53 -5.91 2.00 -2.99
C THR A 53 -7.19 2.01 -2.16
N GLN A 54 -7.07 2.28 -0.86
CA GLN A 54 -8.21 2.65 -0.04
C GLN A 54 -8.84 3.94 -0.57
N ARG A 55 -10.13 4.10 -0.32
CA ARG A 55 -10.87 5.29 -0.69
C ARG A 55 -10.55 6.42 0.28
N ALA A 56 -10.05 7.53 -0.24
CA ALA A 56 -10.03 8.78 0.49
C ALA A 56 -11.40 9.45 0.37
N TRP A 57 -11.89 10.01 1.48
CA TRP A 57 -13.16 10.74 1.51
C TRP A 57 -12.93 12.16 2.00
N SER A 58 -13.61 13.11 1.35
CA SER A 58 -13.57 14.53 1.69
C SER A 58 -14.97 15.14 1.66
N LYS A 59 -15.19 16.20 2.44
CA LYS A 59 -16.44 16.97 2.41
C LYS A 59 -16.56 17.90 1.20
N GLN A 60 -15.43 18.20 0.54
CA GLN A 60 -15.37 19.12 -0.58
C GLN A 60 -14.50 18.55 -1.70
N SER A 61 -14.69 19.05 -2.92
CA SER A 61 -13.83 18.67 -4.05
C SER A 61 -12.42 19.20 -3.80
N GLU A 62 -11.44 18.31 -3.79
CA GLU A 62 -10.04 18.64 -3.52
C GLU A 62 -9.09 17.70 -4.27
N GLU A 63 -7.83 18.11 -4.34
CA GLU A 63 -6.79 17.27 -4.88
C GLU A 63 -6.39 16.19 -3.86
N ILE A 64 -6.40 14.93 -4.30
CA ILE A 64 -5.87 13.80 -3.54
C ILE A 64 -4.58 13.36 -4.21
N ALA A 65 -3.47 13.38 -3.46
CA ALA A 65 -2.17 13.00 -3.97
C ALA A 65 -1.80 11.58 -3.54
N LEU A 66 -1.40 10.75 -4.50
CA LEU A 66 -0.83 9.42 -4.27
C LEU A 66 0.70 9.48 -4.30
N THR A 67 1.33 9.06 -3.20
CA THR A 67 2.78 8.82 -3.12
C THR A 67 3.05 7.31 -3.07
N PRO A 68 3.54 6.70 -4.16
CA PRO A 68 3.93 5.29 -4.15
C PRO A 68 5.25 5.07 -3.40
N HIS A 69 5.41 3.90 -2.76
CA HIS A 69 6.59 3.51 -2.00
C HIS A 69 7.28 2.24 -2.57
N PRO A 70 7.81 2.27 -3.80
CA PRO A 70 8.41 1.09 -4.44
C PRO A 70 9.54 0.44 -3.62
N GLU A 71 10.25 1.23 -2.81
CA GLU A 71 11.31 0.77 -1.89
C GLU A 71 10.81 -0.16 -0.77
N HIS A 72 9.51 -0.18 -0.51
CA HIS A 72 8.85 -1.07 0.44
C HIS A 72 8.13 -2.23 -0.25
N PHE A 73 8.01 -2.21 -1.59
CA PHE A 73 7.24 -3.20 -2.32
C PHE A 73 7.97 -4.55 -2.35
N ARG A 74 7.31 -5.60 -1.84
CA ARG A 74 7.85 -6.97 -1.72
C ARG A 74 9.15 -7.07 -0.93
N ARG A 75 9.38 -6.15 0.01
CA ARG A 75 10.55 -6.21 0.89
C ARG A 75 10.36 -7.31 1.91
N GLU A 76 11.08 -8.41 1.75
CA GLU A 76 11.09 -9.52 2.71
C GLU A 76 12.01 -9.17 3.88
N TYR A 77 11.45 -9.12 5.09
CA TYR A 77 12.22 -8.95 6.32
C TYR A 77 12.61 -10.33 6.84
N PHE A 78 13.85 -10.72 6.56
CA PHE A 78 14.42 -11.93 7.15
C PHE A 78 14.98 -11.62 8.54
N SER A 79 14.53 -12.38 9.54
CA SER A 79 15.18 -12.43 10.83
C SER A 79 15.74 -13.84 11.02
N ALA A 80 17.06 -13.94 11.09
CA ALA A 80 17.73 -15.17 11.51
C ALA A 80 18.21 -14.97 12.94
N SER A 81 17.86 -15.92 13.81
CA SER A 81 18.41 -16.00 15.16
C SER A 81 19.06 -17.37 15.29
N TYR A 82 20.30 -17.42 15.78
CA TYR A 82 20.93 -18.68 16.14
C TYR A 82 20.30 -19.23 17.43
N TRP A 83 20.26 -20.56 17.58
CA TRP A 83 19.67 -21.22 18.76
C TRP A 83 20.43 -20.91 20.06
N ASP A 84 21.71 -20.52 19.93
CA ASP A 84 22.46 -19.86 21.00
C ASP A 84 22.59 -18.36 20.68
N SER A 85 22.14 -17.52 21.60
CA SER A 85 22.07 -16.07 21.42
C SER A 85 23.42 -15.36 21.58
N ARG A 86 24.55 -16.07 21.54
CA ARG A 86 25.87 -15.52 21.93
C ARG A 86 26.73 -15.07 20.76
N THR A 87 26.38 -15.39 19.52
CA THR A 87 27.22 -15.04 18.36
C THR A 87 26.40 -14.33 17.28
N SER A 88 26.69 -13.05 17.04
CA SER A 88 26.12 -12.30 15.91
C SER A 88 26.96 -12.55 14.66
N LEU A 89 26.37 -13.22 13.65
CA LEU A 89 26.95 -13.30 12.31
C LEU A 89 26.24 -12.32 11.39
N SER A 90 27.01 -11.61 10.56
CA SER A 90 26.46 -10.78 9.49
C SER A 90 25.94 -11.69 8.38
N LEU A 91 24.66 -11.56 8.02
CA LEU A 91 24.14 -12.17 6.81
C LEU A 91 24.53 -11.28 5.63
N ASP A 92 25.42 -11.80 4.79
CA ASP A 92 25.77 -11.19 3.52
C ASP A 92 25.01 -11.91 2.40
N PHE A 93 24.27 -11.15 1.60
CA PHE A 93 23.50 -11.65 0.47
C PHE A 93 24.17 -11.30 -0.87
N SER A 94 25.44 -10.84 -0.86
CA SER A 94 26.25 -10.75 -2.06
C SER A 94 26.91 -12.09 -2.38
N ASP A 95 26.09 -13.10 -2.72
CA ASP A 95 26.64 -14.24 -3.47
C ASP A 95 26.81 -13.77 -4.92
N TYR A 96 28.06 -13.46 -5.24
CA TYR A 96 28.56 -13.35 -6.60
C TYR A 96 28.45 -14.73 -7.25
N ASP A 97 27.68 -14.82 -8.35
CA ASP A 97 27.85 -15.86 -9.35
C ASP A 97 29.27 -15.77 -9.91
N ASN A 98 30.23 -16.44 -9.27
CA ASN A 98 31.43 -16.88 -9.96
C ASN A 98 31.14 -18.29 -10.48
N GLU A 99 30.63 -18.34 -11.71
CA GLU A 99 30.76 -19.51 -12.58
C GLU A 99 32.24 -19.86 -12.68
N GLU A 100 32.67 -20.94 -12.01
CA GLU A 100 33.95 -21.58 -12.29
C GLU A 100 33.73 -22.57 -13.45
N ASN A 101 34.42 -22.28 -14.56
CA ASN A 101 34.49 -23.03 -15.82
C ASN A 101 35.34 -24.30 -15.66
#